data_AF-A0A5N4D8Y1-F1
#
_entry.id   AF-A0A5N4D8Y1-F1
#
_cell.length_a   1.000
_cell.length_b   1.000
_cell.length_c   1.000
_cell.angle_alpha   90.00
_cell.angle_beta   90.00
_cell.angle_gamma   90.00
#
_symmetry.space_group_name_H-M   'P 1'
#
loop_
_entity.id
_entity.type
_entity.pdbx_description
1 polymer ?
#
loop_
_entity_poly.entity_id
_entity_poly.type
_entity_poly.pdbx_seq_one_letter_code
_entity_poly.pdbx_strand_id
1 'polypeptide(L)'
;WLNPLFKIGHKRRLEEDDMYSVLPEDRSKHLGEELQGYWDQEVLRAEKDAREPSLTKAIIKCYWKSYLVLGIFTLIEEGTKVVQPLFLGKIINYFENYDPSDTVALHEAYGHAAVLSTCVLILAILHHLYFYHVQCAGMRLRVAMCHMIYRKVSVILDQS
;
A
#
# COMPACT_ATOMS: atom_id res chain seq x y z
N TRP A 1 -4.01 -20.29 -1.92
CA TRP A 1 -5.14 -19.97 -1.02
C TRP A 1 -6.35 -19.40 -1.79
N LEU A 2 -6.17 -18.63 -2.87
CA LEU A 2 -7.27 -18.14 -3.74
C LEU A 2 -7.84 -19.16 -4.75
N ASN A 3 -7.07 -20.18 -5.15
CA ASN A 3 -7.50 -21.19 -6.14
C ASN A 3 -8.84 -21.90 -5.84
N PRO A 4 -9.19 -22.25 -4.59
CA PRO A 4 -10.49 -22.83 -4.27
C PRO A 4 -11.65 -21.84 -4.54
N LEU A 5 -11.45 -20.56 -4.24
CA LEU A 5 -12.46 -19.51 -4.43
C LEU A 5 -12.75 -19.29 -5.91
N PHE A 6 -11.72 -19.24 -6.75
CA PHE A 6 -11.87 -19.15 -8.20
C PHE A 6 -12.59 -20.37 -8.78
N LYS A 7 -12.36 -21.57 -8.23
CA LYS A 7 -13.03 -22.79 -8.67
C LYS A 7 -14.52 -22.82 -8.29
N ILE A 8 -14.90 -22.21 -7.16
CA ILE A 8 -16.29 -22.07 -6.71
C ILE A 8 -17.00 -20.98 -7.52
N GLY A 9 -16.36 -19.82 -7.69
CA GLY A 9 -16.89 -18.70 -8.49
C GLY A 9 -17.07 -19.02 -9.98
N HIS A 10 -16.29 -19.97 -10.52
CA HIS A 10 -16.51 -20.47 -11.88
C HIS A 10 -17.75 -21.38 -11.99
N LYS A 11 -18.11 -22.09 -10.90
CA LYS A 11 -19.22 -23.05 -10.89
C LYS A 11 -20.56 -22.43 -10.47
N ARG A 12 -20.54 -21.40 -9.61
CA ARG A 12 -21.73 -20.68 -9.14
C ARG A 12 -21.39 -19.21 -8.87
N ARG A 13 -22.41 -18.32 -8.87
CA ARG A 13 -22.23 -16.96 -8.34
C ARG A 13 -21.84 -17.06 -6.85
N LEU A 14 -20.83 -16.31 -6.45
CA LEU A 14 -20.32 -16.27 -5.08
C LEU A 14 -21.35 -15.56 -4.17
N GLU A 15 -21.62 -16.16 -3.01
CA GLU A 15 -22.48 -15.61 -1.95
C GLU A 15 -21.62 -15.05 -0.81
N GLU A 16 -22.15 -14.16 0.05
CA GLU A 16 -21.39 -13.51 1.13
C GLU A 16 -20.71 -14.51 2.08
N ASP A 17 -21.34 -15.67 2.30
CA ASP A 17 -20.82 -16.75 3.17
C ASP A 17 -19.63 -17.52 2.57
N ASP A 18 -19.40 -17.43 1.25
CA ASP A 18 -18.25 -18.06 0.58
C ASP A 18 -16.98 -17.21 0.66
N MET A 19 -17.09 -15.97 1.13
CA MET A 19 -15.94 -15.09 1.27
C MET A 19 -15.14 -15.45 2.52
N TYR A 20 -13.84 -15.70 2.35
CA TYR A 20 -12.95 -15.96 3.48
C TYR A 20 -13.04 -14.83 4.52
N SER A 21 -13.26 -15.21 5.78
CA SER A 21 -13.19 -14.29 6.91
C SER A 21 -11.81 -13.64 6.97
N VAL A 22 -11.78 -12.32 7.09
CA VAL A 22 -10.56 -11.50 7.08
C VAL A 22 -9.57 -12.01 8.14
N LEU A 23 -8.28 -12.09 7.80
CA LEU A 23 -7.20 -12.53 8.69
C LEU A 23 -7.26 -11.76 10.04
N PRO A 24 -6.98 -12.37 11.20
CA PRO A 24 -7.11 -11.71 12.50
C PRO A 24 -6.26 -10.43 12.67
N GLU A 25 -5.15 -10.33 11.93
CA GLU A 25 -4.25 -9.17 11.85
C GLU A 25 -4.84 -8.05 10.96
N ASP A 26 -5.73 -8.41 10.05
CA ASP A 26 -6.50 -7.54 9.17
C ASP A 26 -7.93 -7.28 9.71
N ARG A 27 -8.19 -7.60 10.99
CA ARG A 27 -9.47 -7.26 11.61
C ARG A 27 -9.62 -5.75 11.70
N SER A 28 -10.68 -5.24 11.09
CA SER A 28 -11.15 -3.85 11.18
C SER A 28 -11.26 -3.33 12.62
N LYS A 29 -11.32 -4.23 13.61
CA LYS A 29 -11.42 -3.92 15.04
C LYS A 29 -10.18 -3.21 15.59
N HIS A 30 -8.97 -3.68 15.29
CA HIS A 30 -7.75 -3.06 15.83
C HIS A 30 -7.48 -1.69 15.18
N LEU A 31 -7.70 -1.58 13.87
CA LEU A 31 -7.53 -0.32 13.13
C LEU A 31 -8.64 0.70 13.46
N GLY A 32 -9.85 0.21 13.73
CA GLY A 32 -10.99 1.03 14.19
C GLY A 32 -10.76 1.57 15.60
N GLU A 33 -10.27 0.74 16.51
CA GLU A 33 -9.85 1.14 17.86
C GLU A 33 -8.68 2.14 17.81
N GLU A 34 -7.72 1.96 16.91
CA GLU A 34 -6.60 2.89 16.72
C GLU A 34 -7.09 4.26 16.21
N LEU A 35 -7.94 4.29 15.17
CA LEU A 35 -8.51 5.54 14.66
C LEU A 35 -9.39 6.24 15.70
N GLN A 36 -10.16 5.47 16.47
CA GLN A 36 -10.99 5.99 17.56
C GLN A 36 -10.13 6.55 18.69
N GLY A 37 -9.02 5.91 19.03
CA GLY A 37 -8.01 6.45 19.96
C GLY A 37 -7.38 7.75 19.47
N TYR A 38 -7.04 7.87 18.18
CA TYR A 38 -6.56 9.14 17.60
C TYR A 38 -7.64 10.22 17.60
N TRP A 39 -8.90 9.87 17.40
CA TRP A 39 -10.02 10.80 17.51
C TRP A 39 -10.20 11.31 18.94
N ASP A 40 -10.19 10.42 19.93
CA ASP A 40 -10.33 10.79 21.34
C ASP A 40 -9.16 11.69 21.80
N GLN A 41 -7.94 11.43 21.31
CA GLN A 41 -6.80 12.31 21.52
C GLN A 41 -6.95 13.70 20.87
N GLU A 42 -7.52 13.77 19.66
CA GLU A 42 -7.78 15.03 18.98
C GLU A 42 -8.88 15.82 19.70
N VAL A 43 -9.92 15.16 20.21
CA VAL A 43 -10.98 15.78 21.03
C VAL A 43 -10.41 16.35 22.33
N LEU A 44 -9.59 15.58 23.06
CA LEU A 44 -8.93 16.05 24.28
C LEU A 44 -7.98 17.23 24.04
N ARG A 45 -7.28 17.25 22.90
CA ARG A 45 -6.43 18.39 22.51
C ARG A 45 -7.26 19.61 22.14
N ALA A 46 -8.32 19.41 21.37
CA ALA A 46 -9.24 20.46 20.95
C ALA A 46 -9.90 21.14 22.16
N GLU A 47 -10.27 20.36 23.18
CA GLU A 47 -10.79 20.88 24.45
C GLU A 47 -9.75 21.71 25.23
N LYS A 48 -8.50 21.24 25.32
CA LYS A 48 -7.40 21.98 25.96
C LYS A 48 -7.02 23.26 25.22
N ASP A 49 -7.05 23.23 23.90
CA ASP A 49 -6.66 24.34 23.03
C ASP A 49 -7.84 25.28 22.71
N ALA A 50 -9.00 25.08 23.34
CA ALA A 50 -10.26 25.81 23.08
C ALA A 50 -10.60 25.92 21.58
N ARG A 51 -10.37 24.83 20.84
CA ARG A 51 -10.50 24.72 19.39
C ARG A 51 -11.54 23.68 19.03
N GLU A 52 -12.15 23.81 17.86
CA GLU A 52 -13.00 22.74 17.31
C GLU A 52 -12.19 21.50 16.87
N PRO A 53 -12.63 20.28 17.24
CA PRO A 53 -11.94 19.04 16.88
C PRO A 53 -12.06 18.76 15.38
N SER A 54 -10.94 18.39 14.75
CA SER A 54 -10.86 18.17 13.30
C SER A 54 -10.64 16.70 12.97
N LEU A 55 -11.69 16.07 12.41
CA LEU A 55 -11.66 14.68 11.96
C LEU A 55 -10.59 14.42 10.90
N THR A 56 -10.42 15.36 9.97
CA THR A 56 -9.41 15.28 8.92
C THR A 56 -7.99 15.27 9.49
N LYS A 57 -7.70 16.01 10.56
CA LYS A 57 -6.39 15.95 11.22
C LYS A 57 -6.12 14.60 11.88
N ALA A 58 -7.09 14.04 12.59
CA ALA A 58 -6.96 12.71 13.20
C ALA A 58 -6.68 11.63 12.14
N ILE A 59 -7.40 11.69 11.01
CA ILE A 59 -7.20 10.80 9.86
C ILE A 59 -5.79 11.00 9.26
N ILE A 60 -5.40 12.24 8.95
CA ILE A 60 -4.07 12.51 8.39
C ILE A 60 -2.98 11.97 9.31
N LYS A 61 -3.10 12.16 10.63
CA LYS A 61 -2.11 11.69 11.61
C LYS A 61 -2.05 10.16 11.71
N CYS A 62 -3.20 9.49 11.62
CA CYS A 62 -3.29 8.03 11.61
C CYS A 62 -2.61 7.43 10.36
N TYR A 63 -2.82 8.02 9.18
CA TYR A 63 -2.37 7.44 7.89
C TYR A 63 -1.08 8.04 7.34
N TRP A 64 -0.56 9.14 7.91
CA TRP A 64 0.66 9.82 7.44
C TRP A 64 1.86 8.89 7.32
N LYS A 65 2.09 8.02 8.31
CA LYS A 65 3.23 7.08 8.30
C LYS A 65 3.15 6.12 7.11
N SER A 66 1.97 5.56 6.87
CA SER A 66 1.73 4.67 5.72
C SER A 66 1.85 5.42 4.38
N TYR A 67 1.36 6.65 4.30
CA TYR A 67 1.53 7.49 3.11
C TYR A 67 3.00 7.87 2.85
N LEU A 68 3.78 8.12 3.89
CA LEU A 68 5.21 8.43 3.77
C LEU A 68 5.98 7.23 3.20
N VAL A 69 5.73 6.03 3.72
CA VAL A 69 6.35 4.78 3.23
C VAL A 69 5.95 4.54 1.76
N LEU A 70 4.68 4.75 1.41
CA LEU A 70 4.19 4.63 0.03
C LEU A 70 4.93 5.62 -0.88
N GLY A 71 5.08 6.87 -0.46
CA GLY A 71 5.80 7.90 -1.22
C GLY A 71 7.26 7.52 -1.47
N ILE A 72 7.97 7.01 -0.47
CA ILE A 72 9.35 6.55 -0.62
C ILE A 72 9.43 5.40 -1.62
N PHE A 73 8.53 4.41 -1.53
CA PHE A 73 8.47 3.29 -2.47
C PHE A 73 8.22 3.76 -3.91
N THR A 74 7.24 4.64 -4.12
CA THR A 74 6.95 5.22 -5.44
C THR A 74 8.14 5.97 -6.00
N LEU A 75 8.87 6.75 -5.18
CA LEU A 75 10.07 7.46 -5.63
C LEU A 75 11.18 6.51 -6.08
N ILE A 76 11.40 5.39 -5.38
CA ILE A 76 12.39 4.37 -5.76
C ILE A 76 11.99 3.69 -7.06
N GLU A 77 10.71 3.35 -7.21
CA GLU A 77 10.18 2.71 -8.41
C GLU A 77 10.34 3.61 -9.64
N GLU A 78 9.92 4.87 -9.53
CA GLU A 78 10.05 5.85 -10.60
C GLU A 78 11.53 6.16 -10.90
N GLY A 79 12.39 6.24 -9.89
CA GLY A 79 13.84 6.37 -10.07
C GLY A 79 14.43 5.21 -10.88
N THR A 80 13.99 3.98 -10.60
CA THR A 80 14.45 2.79 -11.33
C THR A 80 14.02 2.83 -12.79
N LYS A 81 12.78 3.24 -13.07
CA LYS A 81 12.26 3.39 -14.45
C LYS A 81 13.04 4.44 -15.25
N VAL A 82 13.46 5.53 -14.60
CA VAL A 82 14.30 6.58 -15.24
C VAL A 82 15.73 6.09 -15.49
N VAL A 83 16.26 5.24 -14.61
CA VAL A 83 17.63 4.70 -14.74
C VAL A 83 17.73 3.65 -15.85
N GLN A 84 16.66 2.90 -16.10
CA GLN A 84 16.60 1.84 -17.12
C GLN A 84 17.02 2.29 -18.55
N PRO A 85 16.52 3.40 -19.14
CA PRO A 85 16.99 3.88 -20.44
C PRO A 85 18.44 4.39 -20.44
N LEU A 86 18.96 4.87 -19.30
CA LEU A 86 20.37 5.30 -19.19
C LEU A 86 21.33 4.11 -19.30
N PHE A 87 20.98 2.98 -18.65
CA PHE A 87 21.74 1.74 -18.79
C PHE A 87 21.65 1.18 -20.21
N LEU A 88 20.47 1.20 -20.82
CA LEU A 88 20.29 0.77 -22.20
C LEU A 88 21.16 1.58 -23.16
N GLY A 89 21.22 2.91 -22.99
CA GLY A 89 22.11 3.78 -23.77
C GLY A 89 23.59 3.44 -23.61
N LYS A 90 24.05 3.12 -22.39
CA LYS A 90 25.43 2.68 -22.15
C LYS A 90 25.77 1.34 -22.80
N ILE A 91 24.83 0.38 -22.79
CA ILE A 91 25.02 -0.92 -23.43
C ILE A 91 25.15 -0.76 -24.94
N ILE A 92 24.32 0.08 -25.57
CA ILE A 92 24.41 0.36 -27.01
C ILE A 92 25.80 0.92 -27.37
N ASN A 93 26.29 1.89 -26.60
CA ASN A 93 27.63 2.48 -26.81
C ASN A 93 28.79 1.50 -26.56
N TYR A 94 28.61 0.53 -25.64
CA TYR A 94 29.58 -0.55 -25.41
C TYR A 94 29.65 -1.50 -26.61
N PHE A 95 28.51 -1.90 -27.17
CA PHE A 95 28.46 -2.77 -28.35
C PHE A 95 29.05 -2.09 -29.60
N GLU A 96 28.96 -0.77 -29.70
CA GLU A 96 29.59 0.01 -30.78
C GLU A 96 31.13 0.00 -30.70
N ASN A 97 31.71 -0.19 -29.50
CA ASN A 97 33.16 -0.18 -29.25
C ASN A 97 33.70 -1.54 -28.74
N TYR A 98 33.02 -2.64 -29.08
CA TYR A 98 33.25 -3.95 -28.50
C TYR A 98 34.62 -4.58 -28.85
N ASP A 99 35.42 -4.91 -27.83
CA ASP A 99 36.65 -5.72 -27.96
C ASP A 99 36.35 -7.20 -27.60
N PRO A 100 36.58 -8.15 -28.51
CA PRO A 100 36.20 -9.57 -28.35
C PRO A 100 37.02 -10.38 -27.32
N SER A 101 38.03 -9.79 -26.68
CA SER A 101 38.94 -10.53 -25.77
C SER A 101 38.46 -10.67 -24.32
N ASP A 102 37.42 -9.94 -23.90
CA ASP A 102 37.04 -9.83 -22.48
C ASP A 102 35.89 -10.78 -22.07
N THR A 103 36.19 -12.08 -22.04
CA THR A 103 35.24 -13.14 -21.64
C THR A 103 34.90 -13.11 -20.13
N VAL A 104 35.72 -12.45 -19.31
CA VAL A 104 35.48 -12.27 -17.87
C VAL A 104 34.36 -11.27 -17.64
N ALA A 105 34.33 -10.18 -18.40
CA ALA A 105 33.27 -9.17 -18.35
C ALA A 105 31.87 -9.72 -18.70
N LEU A 106 31.79 -10.69 -19.62
CA LEU A 106 30.53 -11.34 -19.99
C LEU A 106 29.94 -12.18 -18.85
N HIS A 107 30.78 -12.88 -18.09
CA HIS A 107 30.32 -13.70 -16.97
C HIS A 107 29.86 -12.82 -15.79
N GLU A 108 30.59 -11.74 -15.50
CA GLU A 108 30.16 -10.74 -14.50
C GLU A 108 28.87 -10.05 -14.90
N ALA A 109 28.70 -9.69 -16.17
CA ALA A 109 27.46 -9.11 -16.68
C ALA A 109 26.25 -10.04 -16.50
N TYR A 110 26.41 -11.34 -16.76
CA TYR A 110 25.36 -12.33 -16.52
C TYR A 110 25.02 -12.48 -15.03
N GLY A 111 26.03 -12.47 -14.16
CA GLY A 111 25.84 -12.49 -12.71
C GLY A 111 25.06 -11.27 -12.21
N HIS A 112 25.44 -10.08 -12.67
CA HIS A 112 24.72 -8.84 -12.36
C HIS A 112 23.29 -8.84 -12.90
N ALA A 113 23.05 -9.37 -14.11
CA ALA A 113 21.71 -9.48 -14.68
C ALA A 113 20.82 -10.45 -13.87
N ALA A 114 21.35 -11.58 -13.42
CA ALA A 114 20.61 -12.54 -12.59
C ALA A 114 20.24 -11.97 -11.21
N VAL A 115 21.17 -11.25 -10.57
CA VAL A 115 20.93 -10.56 -9.29
C VAL A 115 19.87 -9.46 -9.47
N LEU A 116 19.98 -8.66 -10.54
CA LEU A 116 19.02 -7.60 -10.84
C LEU A 116 17.62 -8.17 -11.12
N SER A 117 17.52 -9.24 -11.91
CA SER A 117 16.25 -9.91 -12.21
C SER A 117 15.58 -10.45 -10.93
N THR A 118 16.35 -11.10 -10.07
CA THR A 118 15.85 -11.61 -8.77
C THR A 118 15.38 -10.46 -7.87
N CYS A 119 16.16 -9.37 -7.81
CA CYS A 119 15.82 -8.18 -7.02
C CYS A 119 14.51 -7.54 -7.51
N VAL A 120 14.33 -7.38 -8.82
CA VAL A 120 13.09 -6.82 -9.41
C VAL A 120 11.89 -7.70 -9.11
N LEU A 121 12.03 -9.04 -9.17
CA LEU A 121 10.95 -9.96 -8.82
C LEU A 121 10.54 -9.83 -7.34
N ILE A 122 11.51 -9.77 -6.43
CA ILE A 122 11.23 -9.56 -5.00
C ILE A 122 10.54 -8.21 -4.77
N LEU A 123 11.03 -7.16 -5.43
CA LEU A 123 10.44 -5.82 -5.33
C LEU A 123 9.00 -5.80 -5.88
N ALA A 124 8.73 -6.49 -6.98
CA ALA A 124 7.38 -6.60 -7.55
C ALA A 124 6.42 -7.33 -6.60
N ILE A 125 6.84 -8.44 -5.98
CA ILE A 125 6.03 -9.17 -4.99
C ILE A 125 5.76 -8.27 -3.78
N LEU A 126 6.80 -7.62 -3.25
CA LEU A 126 6.68 -6.73 -2.10
C LEU A 126 5.77 -5.54 -2.40
N HIS A 127 5.85 -4.97 -3.61
CA HIS A 127 4.97 -3.90 -4.08
C HIS A 127 3.52 -4.34 -4.13
N HIS A 128 3.21 -5.52 -4.68
CA HIS A 128 1.85 -6.05 -4.71
C HIS A 128 1.27 -6.29 -3.30
N LEU A 129 2.07 -6.87 -2.39
CA LEU A 129 1.66 -7.08 -1.00
C LEU A 129 1.42 -5.74 -0.29
N TYR A 130 2.33 -4.79 -0.47
CA TYR A 130 2.21 -3.46 0.11
C TYR A 130 0.98 -2.70 -0.39
N PHE A 131 0.76 -2.70 -1.71
CA PHE A 131 -0.39 -2.06 -2.33
C PHE A 131 -1.71 -2.68 -1.84
N TYR A 132 -1.77 -4.01 -1.69
CA TYR A 132 -2.91 -4.70 -1.11
C TYR A 132 -3.20 -4.21 0.33
N HIS A 133 -2.18 -4.14 1.20
CA HIS A 133 -2.34 -3.62 2.55
C HIS A 133 -2.83 -2.16 2.57
N VAL A 134 -2.30 -1.31 1.71
CA VAL A 134 -2.74 0.10 1.59
C VAL A 134 -4.20 0.19 1.15
N GLN A 135 -4.62 -0.60 0.15
CA GLN A 135 -6.01 -0.64 -0.30
C GLN A 135 -6.96 -1.13 0.80
N CYS A 136 -6.59 -2.20 1.51
CA CYS A 136 -7.34 -2.70 2.66
C CYS A 136 -7.48 -1.63 3.76
N ALA A 137 -6.40 -0.91 4.08
CA ALA A 137 -6.42 0.19 5.04
C ALA A 137 -7.34 1.33 4.57
N GLY A 138 -7.28 1.70 3.28
CA GLY A 138 -8.16 2.70 2.68
C GLY A 138 -9.65 2.31 2.72
N MET A 139 -9.97 1.03 2.49
CA MET A 139 -11.34 0.52 2.63
C MET A 139 -11.86 0.64 4.07
N ARG A 140 -11.03 0.27 5.06
CA ARG A 140 -11.38 0.41 6.48
C ARG A 140 -11.62 1.87 6.87
N LEU A 141 -10.78 2.78 6.38
CA LEU A 141 -10.95 4.22 6.61
C LEU A 141 -12.30 4.72 6.09
N ARG A 142 -12.68 4.33 4.86
CA ARG A 142 -13.98 4.70 4.29
C ARG A 142 -15.15 4.25 5.16
N VAL A 143 -15.13 2.99 5.61
CA VAL A 143 -16.19 2.43 6.48
C VAL A 143 -16.24 3.19 7.82
N ALA A 144 -15.09 3.45 8.44
CA ALA A 144 -15.02 4.17 9.71
C ALA A 144 -15.52 5.63 9.58
N MET A 145 -15.18 6.31 8.48
CA MET A 145 -15.70 7.65 8.19
C MET A 145 -17.22 7.64 8.02
N CYS A 146 -17.76 6.70 7.23
CA CYS A 146 -19.21 6.55 7.06
C CYS A 146 -19.91 6.35 8.40
N HIS A 147 -19.44 5.41 9.23
CA HIS A 147 -19.99 5.15 10.57
C HIS A 147 -20.00 6.41 11.44
N MET A 148 -18.92 7.18 11.43
CA MET A 148 -18.80 8.39 12.23
C MET A 148 -19.71 9.52 11.75
N ILE A 149 -19.88 9.67 10.43
CA ILE A 149 -20.86 10.60 9.85
C ILE A 149 -22.27 10.20 10.25
N TYR A 150 -22.64 8.91 10.10
CA TYR A 150 -23.95 8.40 10.50
C TYR A 150 -24.24 8.65 11.98
N ARG A 151 -23.28 8.40 12.87
CA ARG A 151 -23.44 8.68 14.31
C ARG A 151 -23.70 10.16 14.57
N LYS A 152 -22.97 11.06 13.89
CA LYS A 152 -23.14 12.51 14.04
C LYS A 152 -24.52 12.97 13.53
N VAL A 153 -24.95 12.46 12.37
CA VAL A 153 -26.27 12.78 11.80
C VAL A 153 -27.41 12.28 12.69
N SER A 154 -27.29 11.07 13.24
CA SER A 154 -28.30 10.51 14.15
C SER A 154 -28.45 11.32 15.44
N VAL A 155 -27.35 11.83 16.00
CA VAL A 155 -27.41 12.68 17.21
C VAL A 155 -28.04 14.05 16.90
N ILE A 156 -27.79 14.61 15.72
CA ILE A 156 -28.40 15.88 15.30
C ILE A 156 -29.92 15.71 15.09
N LEU A 157 -30.35 14.59 14.51
CA LEU A 157 -31.77 14.29 14.28
C LEU A 157 -32.55 14.04 15.58
N ASP A 158 -31.92 13.51 16.62
CA ASP A 158 -32.54 13.29 17.94
C ASP A 158 -32.67 14.61 18.74
N GLN A 159 -31.96 15.66 18.32
CA GLN A 159 -32.01 17.00 18.94
C GLN A 159 -32.91 17.99 18.19
N SER A 160 -33.50 17.62 17.05
CA SER A 160 -34.38 18.46 16.22
C SER A 160 -35.84 18.09 16.36
#